data_AF-A0A165Z2Y0-F1
#
_entry.id   AF-A0A165Z2Y0-F1
#
_cell.length_a   1.000
_cell.length_b   1.000
_cell.length_c   1.000
_cell.angle_alpha   90.00
_cell.angle_beta   90.00
_cell.angle_gamma   90.00
#
_symmetry.space_group_name_H-M   'P 1'
#
loop_
_entity.id
_entity.type
_entity.pdbx_description
1 polymer ?
#
loop_
_entity_poly.entity_id
_entity_poly.type
_entity_poly.pdbx_seq_one_letter_code
_entity_poly.pdbx_strand_id
1 'polypeptide(L)'
;MTSRPIYVLTTDSPKVDKYLSVLCDLLEDDALVKRLDIDSERLTSFLRDEAEISAQRDQHLAKWEHVAGQHGVPLSSRALNRDLGEYHLTPCYLPPSFHYALFQSGWHALDTYEDLGQEEKEAARFRTLEPSIMSVVSIFRGRILAIPDQLMKTKVSLSAREVKHEIYVSGGSFFLVVEVKLLMMQKSEYYAQFFLELLSAAKENSQSKFGPTRRVHGLLTDLSSYYFYSYDPVTRKFAFDCEISVFGGREEKLGRMLLVTNKIFAIVLSGYMEMLRAKVNLTDGAPHAGFTKALELSTAARQLFIKTPTSKEDLEEQATTALALLQQSITLVPRVVALETNIAEPSSQAELVRAAKEHVDKLLDRMIKDTL
;
A
#
# COMPACT_ATOMS: atom_id res chain seq x y z
N MET A 1 -24.11 -26.05 42.46
CA MET A 1 -23.06 -26.02 41.43
C MET A 1 -23.50 -26.91 40.29
N THR A 2 -24.08 -26.34 39.25
CA THR A 2 -24.55 -27.04 38.04
C THR A 2 -23.57 -26.77 36.92
N SER A 3 -22.90 -27.81 36.43
CA SER A 3 -22.01 -27.74 35.26
C SER A 3 -22.82 -27.37 34.02
N ARG A 4 -22.33 -26.37 33.27
CA ARG A 4 -22.84 -26.05 31.93
C ARG A 4 -22.26 -27.04 30.92
N PRO A 5 -23.02 -27.46 29.90
CA PRO A 5 -22.50 -28.31 28.85
C PRO A 5 -21.54 -27.53 27.95
N ILE A 6 -20.46 -28.19 27.57
CA ILE A 6 -19.54 -27.76 26.51
C ILE A 6 -20.29 -27.90 25.19
N TYR A 7 -20.53 -26.80 24.48
CA TYR A 7 -21.02 -26.84 23.11
C TYR A 7 -19.89 -27.34 22.21
N VAL A 8 -20.06 -28.55 21.66
CA VAL A 8 -19.28 -29.03 20.52
C VAL A 8 -19.93 -28.40 19.28
N LEU A 9 -19.24 -27.47 18.64
CA LEU A 9 -19.59 -26.96 17.31
C LEU A 9 -19.32 -28.09 16.30
N THR A 10 -20.36 -28.73 15.78
CA THR A 10 -20.27 -29.62 14.62
C THR A 10 -20.22 -28.75 13.36
N THR A 11 -19.09 -28.77 12.64
CA THR A 11 -18.82 -27.97 11.43
C THR A 11 -19.39 -28.63 10.17
N ASP A 12 -20.71 -28.81 10.11
CA ASP A 12 -21.39 -29.16 8.86
C ASP A 12 -21.90 -27.86 8.21
N SER A 13 -21.04 -27.18 7.45
CA SER A 13 -21.42 -25.99 6.68
C SER A 13 -21.72 -26.42 5.24
N PRO A 14 -22.98 -26.34 4.77
CA PRO A 14 -23.37 -26.70 3.39
C PRO A 14 -22.61 -25.93 2.30
N LYS A 15 -21.99 -24.80 2.67
CA LYS A 15 -21.13 -24.01 1.78
C LYS A 15 -19.76 -24.64 1.57
N VAL A 16 -19.18 -25.27 2.61
CA VAL A 16 -17.88 -25.95 2.54
C VAL A 16 -18.00 -27.18 1.64
N ASP A 17 -19.06 -27.97 1.81
CA ASP A 17 -19.33 -29.15 0.98
C ASP A 17 -19.52 -28.79 -0.51
N LYS A 18 -20.21 -27.67 -0.79
CA LYS A 18 -20.38 -27.17 -2.16
C LYS A 18 -19.06 -26.72 -2.80
N TYR A 19 -18.18 -26.07 -2.03
CA TYR A 19 -16.86 -25.66 -2.51
C TYR A 19 -15.94 -26.86 -2.75
N LEU A 20 -15.96 -27.83 -1.84
CA LEU A 20 -15.19 -29.07 -1.98
C LEU A 20 -15.67 -29.90 -3.17
N SER A 21 -16.98 -29.98 -3.45
CA SER A 21 -17.50 -30.68 -4.64
C SER A 21 -16.95 -30.10 -5.94
N VAL A 22 -16.95 -28.76 -6.09
CA VAL A 22 -16.42 -28.09 -7.30
C VAL A 22 -14.92 -28.34 -7.48
N LEU A 23 -14.16 -28.38 -6.38
CA LEU A 23 -12.74 -28.67 -6.40
C LEU A 23 -12.43 -30.15 -6.66
N CYS A 24 -13.24 -31.07 -6.12
CA CYS A 24 -13.13 -32.49 -6.39
C CYS A 24 -13.44 -32.81 -7.86
N ASP A 25 -14.45 -32.18 -8.46
CA ASP A 25 -14.79 -32.33 -9.89
C ASP A 25 -13.63 -31.88 -10.81
N LEU A 26 -12.82 -30.91 -10.36
CA LEU A 26 -11.61 -30.46 -11.07
C LEU A 26 -10.41 -31.41 -10.89
N LEU A 27 -10.42 -32.25 -9.85
CA LEU A 27 -9.34 -33.17 -9.48
C LEU A 27 -9.55 -34.60 -10.00
N GLU A 28 -10.68 -34.88 -10.67
CA GLU A 28 -10.91 -36.18 -11.35
C GLU A 28 -10.00 -36.42 -12.57
N ASP A 29 -9.16 -35.44 -12.96
CA ASP A 29 -8.07 -35.66 -13.90
C ASP A 29 -6.91 -36.43 -13.22
N ASP A 30 -7.05 -37.76 -13.21
CA ASP A 30 -6.15 -38.73 -12.57
C ASP A 30 -4.67 -38.60 -13.00
N ALA A 31 -4.39 -37.90 -14.12
CA ALA A 31 -3.05 -37.60 -14.60
C ALA A 31 -2.34 -36.47 -13.82
N LEU A 32 -3.11 -35.53 -13.26
CA LEU A 32 -2.59 -34.37 -12.52
C LEU A 32 -2.18 -34.74 -11.09
N VAL A 33 -2.99 -35.58 -10.43
CA VAL A 33 -2.75 -36.06 -9.06
C VAL A 33 -1.52 -36.99 -9.00
N LYS A 34 -1.38 -37.92 -9.96
CA LYS A 34 -0.20 -38.80 -10.05
C LYS A 34 1.11 -38.07 -10.33
N ARG A 35 1.06 -36.89 -10.96
CA ARG A 35 2.25 -36.11 -11.32
C ARG A 35 2.87 -35.34 -10.16
N LEU A 36 2.09 -35.05 -9.12
CA LEU A 36 2.49 -34.17 -8.04
C LEU A 36 2.99 -34.93 -6.79
N ASP A 37 2.77 -36.24 -6.69
CA ASP A 37 3.12 -37.07 -5.51
C ASP A 37 2.68 -36.44 -4.17
N ILE A 38 1.58 -35.69 -4.22
CA ILE A 38 0.98 -35.05 -3.05
C ILE A 38 0.00 -36.04 -2.45
N ASP A 39 0.22 -36.37 -1.19
CA ASP A 39 -0.71 -37.15 -0.37
C ASP A 39 -2.12 -36.52 -0.43
N SER A 40 -3.07 -37.28 -0.99
CA SER A 40 -4.46 -36.87 -1.20
C SER A 40 -5.14 -36.43 0.11
N GLU A 41 -4.78 -37.05 1.24
CA GLU A 41 -5.32 -36.67 2.56
C GLU A 41 -4.83 -35.27 2.98
N ARG A 42 -3.55 -34.95 2.73
CA ARG A 42 -2.99 -33.62 2.99
C ARG A 42 -3.58 -32.54 2.11
N LEU A 43 -3.80 -32.83 0.83
CA LEU A 43 -4.43 -31.87 -0.10
C LEU A 43 -5.89 -31.61 0.32
N THR A 44 -6.62 -32.67 0.69
CA THR A 44 -8.02 -32.55 1.12
C THR A 44 -8.14 -31.78 2.44
N SER A 45 -7.22 -31.98 3.40
CA SER A 45 -7.19 -31.18 4.64
C SER A 45 -6.90 -29.71 4.34
N PHE A 46 -5.93 -29.42 3.47
CA PHE A 46 -5.59 -28.05 3.10
C PHE A 46 -6.77 -27.32 2.42
N LEU A 47 -7.46 -28.00 1.50
CA LEU A 47 -8.64 -27.44 0.82
C LEU A 47 -9.83 -27.26 1.77
N ARG A 48 -10.01 -28.15 2.75
CA ARG A 48 -11.04 -28.00 3.79
C ARG A 48 -10.73 -26.82 4.70
N ASP A 49 -9.47 -26.66 5.13
CA ASP A 49 -9.04 -25.52 5.94
C ASP A 49 -9.26 -24.21 5.17
N GLU A 50 -8.90 -24.14 3.88
CA GLU A 50 -9.19 -22.97 3.03
C GLU A 50 -10.69 -22.71 2.86
N ALA A 51 -11.50 -23.76 2.65
CA ALA A 51 -12.95 -23.62 2.51
C ALA A 51 -13.63 -23.17 3.81
N GLU A 52 -13.21 -23.69 4.96
CA GLU A 52 -13.69 -23.26 6.28
C GLU A 52 -13.24 -21.82 6.60
N ILE A 53 -11.99 -21.48 6.33
CA ILE A 53 -11.47 -20.11 6.45
C ILE A 53 -12.27 -19.17 5.54
N SER A 54 -12.55 -19.56 4.29
CA SER A 54 -13.34 -18.79 3.33
C SER A 54 -14.80 -18.62 3.79
N ALA A 55 -15.42 -19.68 4.32
CA ALA A 55 -16.78 -19.63 4.85
C ALA A 55 -16.91 -18.78 6.13
N GLN A 56 -15.89 -18.78 6.99
CA GLN A 56 -15.81 -17.89 8.15
C GLN A 56 -15.52 -16.45 7.74
N ARG A 57 -14.67 -16.22 6.72
CA ARG A 57 -14.43 -14.89 6.12
C ARG A 57 -15.74 -14.26 5.64
N ASP A 58 -16.57 -15.02 4.92
CA ASP A 58 -17.86 -14.57 4.38
C ASP A 58 -18.87 -14.11 5.46
N GLN A 59 -18.78 -14.62 6.69
CA GLN A 59 -19.67 -14.21 7.78
C GLN A 59 -19.29 -12.86 8.41
N HIS A 60 -18.05 -12.40 8.20
CA HIS A 60 -17.51 -11.19 8.83
C HIS A 60 -17.25 -10.04 7.87
N LEU A 61 -17.43 -10.23 6.56
CA LEU A 61 -17.30 -9.14 5.59
C LEU A 61 -18.41 -8.11 5.79
N ALA A 62 -18.00 -6.84 5.88
CA ALA A 62 -18.94 -5.74 5.88
C ALA A 62 -19.71 -5.74 4.56
N LYS A 63 -21.04 -5.73 4.65
CA LYS A 63 -21.89 -5.61 3.47
C LYS A 63 -21.85 -4.18 2.95
N TRP A 64 -21.71 -4.02 1.63
CA TRP A 64 -21.63 -2.71 1.00
C TRP A 64 -22.83 -1.82 1.32
N GLU A 65 -24.04 -2.39 1.36
CA GLU A 65 -25.26 -1.65 1.64
C GLU A 65 -25.23 -1.00 3.03
N HIS A 66 -24.55 -1.62 3.99
CA HIS A 66 -24.37 -1.07 5.34
C HIS A 66 -23.44 0.15 5.31
N VAL A 67 -22.27 -0.01 4.68
CA VAL A 67 -21.28 1.08 4.53
C VAL A 67 -21.89 2.24 3.74
N ALA A 68 -22.60 1.94 2.65
CA ALA A 68 -23.27 2.93 1.82
C ALA A 68 -24.34 3.73 2.57
N GLY A 69 -25.23 3.04 3.27
CA GLY A 69 -26.28 3.68 4.06
C GLY A 69 -25.75 4.56 5.20
N GLN A 70 -24.64 4.18 5.83
CA GLN A 70 -24.08 4.93 6.97
C GLN A 70 -23.23 6.12 6.56
N HIS A 71 -22.50 6.03 5.45
CA HIS A 71 -21.47 7.00 5.10
C HIS A 71 -21.79 7.85 3.87
N GLY A 72 -23.03 7.78 3.38
CA GLY A 72 -23.51 8.64 2.28
C GLY A 72 -22.78 8.40 0.97
N VAL A 73 -22.34 7.16 0.72
CA VAL A 73 -21.81 6.73 -0.57
C VAL A 73 -22.89 6.00 -1.39
N PRO A 74 -22.78 5.91 -2.72
CA PRO A 74 -23.79 5.29 -3.57
C PRO A 74 -24.14 3.85 -3.14
N LEU A 75 -25.44 3.51 -3.11
CA LEU A 75 -25.90 2.14 -2.78
C LEU A 75 -25.36 1.09 -3.76
N SER A 76 -25.11 1.47 -5.01
CA SER A 76 -24.47 0.60 -5.99
C SER A 76 -22.97 0.88 -6.05
N SER A 77 -22.14 -0.12 -5.76
CA SER A 77 -20.68 -0.01 -5.88
C SER A 77 -20.24 0.33 -7.31
N ARG A 78 -21.00 -0.11 -8.32
CA ARG A 78 -20.75 0.21 -9.74
C ARG A 78 -20.92 1.70 -10.06
N ALA A 79 -21.62 2.43 -9.21
CA ALA A 79 -21.86 3.85 -9.38
C ALA A 79 -20.80 4.73 -8.70
N LEU A 80 -19.86 4.14 -7.94
CA LEU A 80 -18.89 4.89 -7.12
C LEU A 80 -18.07 5.89 -7.94
N ASN A 81 -17.53 5.48 -9.09
CA ASN A 81 -16.67 6.34 -9.91
C ASN A 81 -17.40 7.53 -10.52
N ARG A 82 -18.73 7.46 -10.63
CA ARG A 82 -19.57 8.50 -11.24
C ARG A 82 -20.25 9.39 -10.20
N ASP A 83 -20.68 8.79 -9.09
CA ASP A 83 -21.61 9.44 -8.16
C ASP A 83 -20.90 9.93 -6.88
N LEU A 84 -19.64 9.53 -6.63
CA LEU A 84 -18.83 10.17 -5.60
C LEU A 84 -18.41 11.58 -6.05
N GLY A 85 -18.20 12.48 -5.08
CA GLY A 85 -17.63 13.79 -5.38
C GLY A 85 -16.24 13.65 -6.01
N GLU A 86 -15.88 14.60 -6.85
CA GLU A 86 -14.57 14.64 -7.49
C GLU A 86 -13.54 15.30 -6.56
N TYR A 87 -12.39 14.66 -6.40
CA TYR A 87 -11.20 15.27 -5.82
C TYR A 87 -9.99 14.84 -6.62
N HIS A 88 -9.44 15.76 -7.40
CA HIS A 88 -8.29 15.46 -8.24
C HIS A 88 -7.01 16.02 -7.64
N LEU A 89 -6.13 15.11 -7.22
CA LEU A 89 -4.77 15.53 -6.87
C LEU A 89 -3.99 15.82 -8.16
N THR A 90 -3.42 17.03 -8.25
CA THR A 90 -2.59 17.45 -9.38
C THR A 90 -1.49 16.44 -9.67
N PRO A 91 -1.38 15.91 -10.91
CA PRO A 91 -0.33 14.98 -11.29
C PRO A 91 1.06 15.56 -11.04
N CYS A 92 1.99 14.71 -10.59
CA CYS A 92 3.40 15.03 -10.48
C CYS A 92 4.18 14.14 -11.45
N TYR A 93 5.12 14.70 -12.19
CA TYR A 93 5.90 13.97 -13.18
C TYR A 93 7.32 13.69 -12.65
N LEU A 94 7.64 12.42 -12.42
CA LEU A 94 9.00 11.99 -12.10
C LEU A 94 9.90 11.99 -13.35
N PRO A 95 11.24 12.07 -13.20
CA PRO A 95 12.13 12.10 -14.36
C PRO A 95 12.13 10.75 -15.11
N PRO A 96 12.26 10.75 -16.45
CA PRO A 96 12.46 9.54 -17.25
C PRO A 96 13.52 8.58 -16.69
N SER A 97 14.65 9.09 -16.19
CA SER A 97 15.69 8.25 -15.58
C SER A 97 15.21 7.44 -14.37
N PHE A 98 14.34 8.01 -13.53
CA PHE A 98 13.70 7.29 -12.43
C PHE A 98 12.79 6.18 -12.98
N HIS A 99 12.01 6.48 -14.02
CA HIS A 99 11.13 5.50 -14.65
C HIS A 99 11.89 4.38 -15.35
N TYR A 100 13.08 4.62 -15.90
CA TYR A 100 13.92 3.57 -16.47
C TYR A 100 14.42 2.59 -15.42
N ALA A 101 14.90 3.10 -14.28
CA ALA A 101 15.31 2.26 -13.17
C ALA A 101 14.13 1.43 -12.63
N LEU A 102 12.94 2.04 -12.53
CA LEU A 102 11.74 1.34 -12.12
C LEU A 102 11.30 0.28 -13.13
N PHE A 103 11.35 0.58 -14.43
CA PHE A 103 11.02 -0.37 -15.49
C PHE A 103 11.93 -1.61 -15.41
N GLN A 104 13.24 -1.41 -15.24
CA GLN A 104 14.21 -2.49 -15.07
C GLN A 104 13.92 -3.32 -13.80
N SER A 105 13.66 -2.66 -12.68
CA SER A 105 13.31 -3.35 -11.44
C SER A 105 12.00 -4.15 -11.56
N GLY A 106 10.98 -3.59 -12.22
CA GLY A 106 9.72 -4.26 -12.48
C GLY A 106 9.87 -5.45 -13.41
N TRP A 107 10.72 -5.33 -14.43
CA TRP A 107 11.07 -6.43 -15.32
C TRP A 107 11.65 -7.63 -14.54
N HIS A 108 12.66 -7.39 -13.70
CA HIS A 108 13.27 -8.44 -12.90
C HIS A 108 12.32 -9.04 -11.85
N ALA A 109 11.42 -8.22 -11.29
CA ALA A 109 10.37 -8.75 -10.41
C ALA A 109 9.49 -9.74 -11.18
N LEU A 110 9.07 -9.41 -12.40
CA LEU A 110 8.30 -10.33 -13.25
C LEU A 110 9.10 -11.53 -13.75
N ASP A 111 10.44 -11.50 -13.73
CA ASP A 111 11.24 -12.71 -14.00
C ASP A 111 11.20 -13.70 -12.81
N THR A 112 10.90 -13.18 -11.61
CA THR A 112 10.83 -13.98 -10.37
C THR A 112 9.40 -14.45 -10.07
N TYR A 113 8.40 -13.63 -10.41
CA TYR A 113 6.99 -13.91 -10.20
C TYR A 113 6.31 -14.07 -11.55
N GLU A 114 5.38 -15.03 -11.70
CA GLU A 114 4.67 -15.22 -12.97
C GLU A 114 4.04 -13.91 -13.46
N ASP A 115 3.88 -13.79 -14.79
CA ASP A 115 3.29 -12.60 -15.38
C ASP A 115 1.93 -12.28 -14.75
N LEU A 116 1.63 -10.99 -14.63
CA LEU A 116 0.46 -10.41 -13.96
C LEU A 116 -0.91 -11.06 -14.27
N GLY A 117 -1.03 -11.76 -15.40
CA GLY A 117 -2.26 -12.43 -15.82
C GLY A 117 -2.42 -13.87 -15.30
N GLN A 118 -1.34 -14.54 -14.89
CA GLN A 118 -1.31 -15.97 -14.57
C GLN A 118 -1.25 -16.23 -13.06
N GLU A 119 -0.66 -15.32 -12.29
CA GLU A 119 -0.53 -15.51 -10.86
C GLU A 119 -1.90 -15.45 -10.16
N GLU A 120 -2.34 -16.51 -9.50
CA GLU A 120 -3.59 -16.49 -8.72
C GLU A 120 -3.37 -15.98 -7.29
N LYS A 121 -2.13 -16.06 -6.79
CA LYS A 121 -1.82 -15.69 -5.41
C LYS A 121 -1.73 -14.18 -5.28
N GLU A 122 -2.64 -13.67 -4.46
CA GLU A 122 -2.76 -12.27 -4.07
C GLU A 122 -1.44 -11.65 -3.56
N ALA A 123 -0.60 -12.42 -2.88
CA ALA A 123 0.71 -11.99 -2.37
C ALA A 123 1.76 -11.84 -3.49
N ALA A 124 1.85 -12.80 -4.41
CA ALA A 124 2.80 -12.75 -5.52
C ALA A 124 2.43 -11.64 -6.53
N ARG A 125 1.13 -11.44 -6.76
CA ARG A 125 0.60 -10.27 -7.46
C ARG A 125 1.10 -8.96 -6.87
N PHE A 126 1.01 -8.79 -5.56
CA PHE A 126 1.46 -7.56 -4.91
C PHE A 126 2.95 -7.27 -5.15
N ARG A 127 3.80 -8.30 -5.25
CA ARG A 127 5.25 -8.14 -5.52
C ARG A 127 5.54 -7.41 -6.82
N THR A 128 4.59 -7.33 -7.75
CA THR A 128 4.72 -6.56 -8.99
C THR A 128 4.46 -5.05 -8.81
N LEU A 129 3.62 -4.68 -7.83
CA LEU A 129 3.36 -3.29 -7.46
C LEU A 129 4.42 -2.75 -6.49
N GLU A 130 5.00 -3.63 -5.68
CA GLU A 130 5.99 -3.32 -4.66
C GLU A 130 7.16 -2.47 -5.18
N PRO A 131 7.81 -2.75 -6.33
CA PRO A 131 8.86 -1.88 -6.88
C PRO A 131 8.40 -0.42 -7.01
N SER A 132 7.18 -0.18 -7.49
CA SER A 132 6.66 1.17 -7.69
C SER A 132 6.47 1.91 -6.36
N ILE A 133 5.87 1.24 -5.38
CA ILE A 133 5.65 1.80 -4.04
C ILE A 133 6.99 2.05 -3.34
N MET A 134 7.87 1.06 -3.33
CA MET A 134 9.14 1.12 -2.62
C MET A 134 10.08 2.15 -3.24
N SER A 135 10.16 2.25 -4.57
CA SER A 135 10.93 3.30 -5.23
C SER A 135 10.43 4.69 -4.85
N VAL A 136 9.11 4.92 -4.83
CA VAL A 136 8.54 6.22 -4.42
C VAL A 136 8.84 6.53 -2.95
N VAL A 137 8.60 5.57 -2.04
CA VAL A 137 8.82 5.77 -0.61
C VAL A 137 10.31 5.97 -0.29
N SER A 138 11.20 5.30 -1.02
CA SER A 138 12.66 5.41 -0.85
C SER A 138 13.19 6.84 -1.06
N ILE A 139 12.52 7.64 -1.90
CA ILE A 139 12.86 9.06 -2.12
C ILE A 139 12.92 9.80 -0.78
N PHE A 140 12.03 9.46 0.15
CA PHE A 140 11.87 10.10 1.45
C PHE A 140 12.81 9.58 2.54
N ARG A 141 13.75 8.68 2.22
CA ARG A 141 14.87 8.27 3.10
C ARG A 141 14.46 8.02 4.56
N GLY A 142 13.42 7.20 4.77
CA GLY A 142 12.93 6.82 6.10
C GLY A 142 12.13 7.89 6.86
N ARG A 143 11.71 8.98 6.19
CA ARG A 143 10.71 9.93 6.72
C ARG A 143 9.30 9.48 6.40
N ILE A 144 9.18 8.63 5.39
CA ILE A 144 7.97 7.92 5.03
C ILE A 144 8.31 6.44 5.09
N LEU A 145 7.47 5.65 5.74
CA LEU A 145 7.62 4.21 5.90
C LEU A 145 6.49 3.52 5.16
N ALA A 146 6.81 2.55 4.32
CA ALA A 146 5.85 1.56 3.86
C ALA A 146 5.92 0.39 4.84
N ILE A 147 4.86 0.19 5.62
CA ILE A 147 4.80 -0.94 6.54
C ILE A 147 3.94 -2.01 5.87
N PRO A 148 4.53 -3.17 5.53
CA PRO A 148 3.74 -4.31 5.08
C PRO A 148 2.89 -4.83 6.25
N ASP A 149 1.60 -5.05 5.98
CA ASP A 149 0.71 -5.97 6.69
C ASP A 149 0.83 -5.98 8.24
N GLN A 150 0.78 -4.80 8.88
CA GLN A 150 0.50 -4.71 10.31
C GLN A 150 -0.98 -4.39 10.52
N LEU A 151 -1.66 -5.19 11.35
CA LEU A 151 -3.03 -4.91 11.77
C LEU A 151 -3.10 -3.51 12.39
N MET A 152 -3.91 -2.61 11.80
CA MET A 152 -4.23 -1.31 12.42
C MET A 152 -4.58 -1.52 13.90
N LYS A 153 -3.86 -0.81 14.78
CA LYS A 153 -3.98 -0.97 16.24
C LYS A 153 -5.40 -0.69 16.76
N THR A 154 -6.23 -0.03 15.97
CA THR A 154 -7.57 0.43 16.36
C THR A 154 -8.74 -0.38 15.80
N LYS A 155 -8.53 -1.54 15.14
CA LYS A 155 -9.65 -2.28 14.56
C LYS A 155 -10.57 -2.93 15.62
N VAL A 156 -11.79 -2.39 15.69
CA VAL A 156 -13.04 -3.03 16.16
C VAL A 156 -13.55 -4.07 15.14
N SER A 157 -12.88 -4.22 13.99
CA SER A 157 -13.24 -5.18 12.95
C SER A 157 -12.53 -6.51 13.14
N LEU A 158 -13.31 -7.57 13.44
CA LEU A 158 -12.89 -8.96 13.61
C LEU A 158 -12.53 -9.69 12.30
N SER A 159 -12.45 -8.99 11.16
CA SER A 159 -12.14 -9.64 9.88
C SER A 159 -10.63 -9.86 9.74
N ALA A 160 -10.23 -11.12 9.82
CA ALA A 160 -8.89 -11.58 9.55
C ALA A 160 -8.43 -11.19 8.13
N ARG A 161 -7.55 -10.18 8.10
CA ARG A 161 -6.42 -9.90 7.18
C ARG A 161 -6.63 -10.04 5.66
N GLU A 162 -6.40 -8.92 4.97
CA GLU A 162 -5.44 -8.78 3.85
C GLU A 162 -5.43 -7.32 3.38
N VAL A 163 -5.00 -6.41 4.27
CA VAL A 163 -4.59 -5.05 3.85
C VAL A 163 -3.11 -5.13 3.61
N LYS A 164 -2.68 -5.03 2.36
CA LYS A 164 -1.31 -5.42 2.06
C LYS A 164 -0.32 -4.35 2.51
N HIS A 165 -0.61 -3.06 2.31
CA HIS A 165 0.33 -2.00 2.66
C HIS A 165 -0.31 -0.72 3.18
N GLU A 166 0.34 -0.17 4.20
CA GLU A 166 0.08 1.14 4.77
C GLU A 166 1.34 2.01 4.64
N ILE A 167 1.20 3.18 4.03
CA ILE A 167 2.30 4.15 3.93
C ILE A 167 2.09 5.24 4.98
N TYR A 168 3.06 5.36 5.89
CA TYR A 168 3.09 6.27 7.02
C TYR A 168 4.07 7.42 6.81
N VAL A 169 3.67 8.64 7.19
CA VAL A 169 4.59 9.80 7.26
C VAL A 169 4.97 10.08 8.71
N SER A 170 6.28 10.25 8.97
CA SER A 170 6.85 10.56 10.28
C SER A 170 6.18 11.74 10.97
N GLY A 171 5.83 11.61 12.24
CA GLY A 171 5.22 12.70 12.98
C GLY A 171 3.73 12.89 12.64
N GLY A 172 2.97 11.80 12.73
CA GLY A 172 1.54 11.79 13.06
C GLY A 172 0.57 11.96 11.90
N SER A 173 0.84 11.18 10.86
CA SER A 173 -0.15 10.34 10.15
C SER A 173 -0.84 10.96 8.92
N PHE A 174 -0.46 10.37 7.80
CA PHE A 174 -1.02 10.40 6.45
C PHE A 174 -0.99 8.93 6.03
N PHE A 175 -2.08 8.42 5.45
CA PHE A 175 -2.21 7.01 5.08
C PHE A 175 -2.49 6.90 3.59
N LEU A 176 -1.72 6.04 2.93
CA LEU A 176 -2.13 5.39 1.70
C LEU A 176 -2.49 3.94 2.04
N VAL A 177 -3.76 3.59 1.86
CA VAL A 177 -4.22 2.19 1.95
C VAL A 177 -4.11 1.56 0.57
N VAL A 178 -3.36 0.48 0.43
CA VAL A 178 -3.27 -0.27 -0.83
C VAL A 178 -3.91 -1.64 -0.66
N GLU A 179 -5.01 -1.86 -1.37
CA GLU A 179 -5.73 -3.12 -1.37
C GLU A 179 -5.71 -3.75 -2.77
N VAL A 180 -5.18 -4.97 -2.87
CA VAL A 180 -5.07 -5.72 -4.12
C VAL A 180 -6.03 -6.91 -4.05
N LYS A 181 -7.09 -6.91 -4.87
CA LYS A 181 -8.12 -7.97 -4.86
C LYS A 181 -8.34 -8.58 -6.24
N LEU A 182 -8.34 -9.91 -6.30
CA LEU A 182 -8.68 -10.65 -7.50
C LEU A 182 -10.17 -10.46 -7.81
N LEU A 183 -10.53 -10.23 -9.09
CA LEU A 183 -11.92 -10.12 -9.54
C LEU A 183 -12.73 -9.04 -8.78
N MET A 184 -12.07 -7.95 -8.40
CA MET A 184 -12.62 -6.86 -7.60
C MET A 184 -13.99 -6.33 -8.11
N MET A 185 -14.18 -6.31 -9.43
CA MET A 185 -15.42 -5.85 -10.07
C MET A 185 -16.66 -6.68 -9.75
N GLN A 186 -16.48 -7.87 -9.16
CA GLN A 186 -17.57 -8.81 -8.92
C GLN A 186 -18.06 -8.81 -7.47
N LYS A 187 -17.35 -8.18 -6.53
CA LYS A 187 -17.67 -8.24 -5.09
C LYS A 187 -17.71 -6.86 -4.46
N SER A 188 -18.92 -6.44 -4.07
CA SER A 188 -19.16 -5.16 -3.39
C SER A 188 -18.52 -5.10 -2.00
N GLU A 189 -18.27 -6.25 -1.40
CA GLU A 189 -17.65 -6.45 -0.10
C GLU A 189 -16.22 -5.88 -0.05
N TYR A 190 -15.47 -5.95 -1.16
CA TYR A 190 -14.12 -5.36 -1.23
C TYR A 190 -14.17 -3.84 -1.16
N TYR A 191 -15.13 -3.20 -1.83
CA TYR A 191 -15.34 -1.76 -1.67
C TYR A 191 -15.75 -1.43 -0.23
N ALA A 192 -16.58 -2.25 0.40
CA ALA A 192 -16.99 -2.02 1.78
C ALA A 192 -15.79 -2.06 2.73
N GLN A 193 -14.95 -3.08 2.62
CA GLN A 193 -13.73 -3.22 3.41
C GLN A 193 -12.77 -2.05 3.17
N PHE A 194 -12.46 -1.75 1.91
CA PHE A 194 -11.57 -0.65 1.53
C PHE A 194 -12.02 0.70 2.12
N PHE A 195 -13.31 1.02 2.03
CA PHE A 195 -13.86 2.29 2.54
C PHE A 195 -13.81 2.34 4.08
N LEU A 196 -14.06 1.23 4.76
CA LEU A 196 -13.90 1.13 6.20
C LEU A 196 -12.44 1.34 6.64
N GLU A 197 -11.48 0.93 5.82
CA GLU A 197 -10.05 1.14 6.09
C GLU A 197 -9.64 2.60 5.94
N LEU A 198 -10.16 3.30 4.93
CA LEU A 198 -9.99 4.76 4.82
C LEU A 198 -10.57 5.49 6.05
N LEU A 199 -11.72 5.06 6.55
CA LEU A 199 -12.33 5.61 7.76
C LEU A 199 -11.50 5.30 9.02
N SER A 200 -10.97 4.09 9.12
CA SER A 200 -10.09 3.67 10.22
C SER A 200 -8.81 4.50 10.23
N ALA A 201 -8.14 4.64 9.07
CA ALA A 201 -6.98 5.50 8.91
C ALA A 201 -7.28 6.96 9.27
N ALA A 202 -8.45 7.48 8.87
CA ALA A 202 -8.86 8.84 9.22
C ALA A 202 -9.08 9.02 10.73
N LYS A 203 -9.64 7.99 11.39
CA LYS A 203 -9.78 7.96 12.84
C LYS A 203 -8.42 7.92 13.53
N GLU A 204 -7.47 7.13 13.04
CA GLU A 204 -6.10 7.11 13.57
C GLU A 204 -5.40 8.46 13.37
N ASN A 205 -5.56 9.10 12.21
CA ASN A 205 -5.08 10.48 11.97
C ASN A 205 -5.65 11.47 12.99
N SER A 206 -6.93 11.34 13.35
CA SER A 206 -7.59 12.23 14.31
C SER A 206 -7.05 12.14 15.74
N GLN A 207 -6.44 11.00 16.09
CA GLN A 207 -5.79 10.80 17.40
C GLN A 207 -4.37 11.35 17.43
N SER A 208 -3.80 11.69 16.27
CA SER A 208 -2.47 12.26 16.19
C SER A 208 -2.46 13.71 16.71
N LYS A 209 -1.29 14.16 17.18
CA LYS A 209 -1.07 15.55 17.59
C LYS A 209 -1.18 16.57 16.46
N PHE A 210 -1.41 16.13 15.22
CA PHE A 210 -1.35 16.98 14.02
C PHE A 210 -2.74 17.37 13.49
N GLY A 211 -3.78 17.01 14.24
CA GLY A 211 -5.15 17.42 13.99
C GLY A 211 -5.92 16.48 13.07
N PRO A 212 -7.27 16.51 13.14
CA PRO A 212 -8.14 15.57 12.45
C PRO A 212 -8.35 15.90 10.97
N THR A 213 -7.58 16.81 10.38
CA THR A 213 -7.96 17.49 9.13
C THR A 213 -7.34 16.89 7.86
N ARG A 214 -6.57 15.80 7.97
CA ARG A 214 -5.83 15.27 6.83
C ARG A 214 -6.62 14.25 6.03
N ARG A 215 -6.74 14.52 4.74
CA ARG A 215 -7.37 13.62 3.78
C ARG A 215 -6.60 12.31 3.71
N VAL A 216 -7.31 11.20 3.79
CA VAL A 216 -6.76 9.85 3.62
C VAL A 216 -6.90 9.46 2.17
N HIS A 217 -5.86 8.87 1.59
CA HIS A 217 -5.89 8.37 0.23
C HIS A 217 -5.87 6.85 0.24
N GLY A 218 -6.47 6.25 -0.78
CA GLY A 218 -6.36 4.81 -0.99
C GLY A 218 -6.26 4.47 -2.46
N LEU A 219 -5.61 3.34 -2.70
CA LEU A 219 -5.50 2.67 -3.98
C LEU A 219 -6.14 1.30 -3.85
N LEU A 220 -7.18 1.07 -4.65
CA LEU A 220 -7.81 -0.22 -4.80
C LEU A 220 -7.50 -0.74 -6.21
N THR A 221 -6.97 -1.96 -6.33
CA THR A 221 -6.51 -2.47 -7.63
C THR A 221 -6.64 -3.99 -7.79
N ASP A 222 -6.86 -4.44 -9.02
CA ASP A 222 -6.73 -5.84 -9.44
C ASP A 222 -5.45 -6.07 -10.28
N LEU A 223 -4.54 -5.08 -10.26
CA LEU A 223 -3.32 -4.92 -11.08
C LEU A 223 -3.53 -4.65 -12.57
N SER A 224 -4.76 -4.72 -13.06
CA SER A 224 -5.12 -4.28 -14.42
C SER A 224 -5.80 -2.92 -14.41
N SER A 225 -6.46 -2.57 -13.31
CA SER A 225 -7.13 -1.30 -13.09
C SER A 225 -6.77 -0.79 -11.70
N TYR A 226 -6.43 0.50 -11.62
CA TYR A 226 -5.99 1.16 -10.39
C TYR A 226 -6.95 2.30 -10.08
N TYR A 227 -7.76 2.14 -9.04
CA TYR A 227 -8.76 3.11 -8.60
C TYR A 227 -8.24 3.90 -7.42
N PHE A 228 -8.12 5.21 -7.59
CA PHE A 228 -7.70 6.12 -6.55
C PHE A 228 -8.92 6.80 -5.92
N TYR A 229 -9.04 6.64 -4.61
CA TYR A 229 -10.07 7.27 -3.80
C TYR A 229 -9.44 8.10 -2.69
N SER A 230 -10.26 8.95 -2.08
CA SER A 230 -9.88 9.62 -0.86
C SER A 230 -11.06 9.81 0.07
N TYR A 231 -10.76 10.00 1.36
CA TYR A 231 -11.73 10.37 2.39
C TYR A 231 -11.27 11.64 3.09
N ASP A 232 -12.15 12.63 3.13
CA ASP A 232 -11.93 13.89 3.83
C ASP A 232 -12.55 13.83 5.23
N PRO A 233 -11.75 13.81 6.31
CA PRO A 233 -12.28 13.77 7.67
C PRO A 233 -12.98 15.07 8.09
N VAL A 234 -12.70 16.20 7.44
CA VAL A 234 -13.33 17.50 7.76
C VAL A 234 -14.74 17.53 7.19
N THR A 235 -14.88 17.20 5.90
CA THR A 235 -16.19 17.21 5.24
C THR A 235 -16.95 15.89 5.41
N ARG A 236 -16.28 14.85 5.94
CA ARG A 236 -16.77 13.47 6.10
C ARG A 236 -17.29 12.87 4.80
N LYS A 237 -16.60 13.17 3.70
CA LYS A 237 -16.99 12.74 2.35
C LYS A 237 -15.89 11.94 1.69
N PHE A 238 -16.31 10.86 1.04
CA PHE A 238 -15.49 10.16 0.08
C PHE A 238 -15.45 10.92 -1.25
N ALA A 239 -14.35 10.77 -1.96
CA ALA A 239 -14.17 11.29 -3.30
C ALA A 239 -13.45 10.29 -4.18
N PHE A 240 -13.88 10.22 -5.44
CA PHE A 240 -13.15 9.55 -6.51
C PHE A 240 -12.14 10.52 -7.12
N ASP A 241 -10.93 10.02 -7.39
CA ASP A 241 -9.87 10.83 -7.99
C ASP A 241 -9.64 10.41 -9.45
N CYS A 242 -9.19 9.18 -9.68
CA CYS A 242 -9.02 8.67 -11.04
C CYS A 242 -8.97 7.14 -11.10
N GLU A 243 -9.14 6.63 -12.32
CA GLU A 243 -8.88 5.25 -12.70
C GLU A 243 -7.71 5.22 -13.69
N ILE A 244 -6.76 4.30 -13.49
CA ILE A 244 -5.65 4.06 -14.41
C ILE A 244 -5.68 2.60 -14.85
N SER A 245 -5.85 2.35 -16.15
CA SER A 245 -5.87 1.00 -16.72
C SER A 245 -4.49 0.58 -17.24
N VAL A 246 -3.96 -0.51 -16.67
CA VAL A 246 -2.69 -1.14 -16.99
C VAL A 246 -2.96 -2.48 -17.68
N PHE A 247 -3.09 -2.43 -19.01
CA PHE A 247 -3.33 -3.61 -19.85
C PHE A 247 -2.29 -3.72 -20.97
N GLY A 248 -2.18 -4.89 -21.58
CA GLY A 248 -1.21 -5.21 -22.64
C GLY A 248 -0.28 -6.35 -22.26
N GLY A 249 0.78 -6.52 -23.07
CA GLY A 249 1.89 -7.40 -22.74
C GLY A 249 2.75 -6.84 -21.61
N ARG A 250 3.86 -7.51 -21.33
CA ARG A 250 4.76 -7.17 -20.22
C ARG A 250 5.29 -5.75 -20.36
N GLU A 251 5.80 -5.40 -21.53
CA GLU A 251 6.36 -4.10 -21.88
C GLU A 251 5.32 -2.98 -21.71
N GLU A 252 4.11 -3.16 -22.24
CA GLU A 252 3.06 -2.14 -22.14
C GLU A 252 2.57 -1.98 -20.71
N LYS A 253 2.42 -3.09 -19.95
CA LYS A 253 2.03 -3.02 -18.54
C LYS A 253 3.07 -2.25 -17.73
N LEU A 254 4.35 -2.60 -17.85
CA LEU A 254 5.43 -1.87 -17.19
C LEU A 254 5.49 -0.40 -17.62
N GLY A 255 5.30 -0.11 -18.92
CA GLY A 255 5.23 1.26 -19.44
C GLY A 255 4.05 2.08 -18.88
N ARG A 256 2.91 1.45 -18.59
CA ARG A 256 1.73 2.13 -18.02
C ARG A 256 1.80 2.29 -16.52
N MET A 257 2.57 1.44 -15.82
CA MET A 257 2.85 1.60 -14.39
C MET A 257 3.54 2.93 -14.06
N LEU A 258 4.13 3.62 -15.05
CA LEU A 258 4.65 4.97 -14.89
C LEU A 258 3.57 5.95 -14.41
N LEU A 259 2.35 5.85 -14.94
CA LEU A 259 1.22 6.71 -14.56
C LEU A 259 0.77 6.42 -13.12
N VAL A 260 0.68 5.14 -12.77
CA VAL A 260 0.36 4.69 -11.40
C VAL A 260 1.43 5.19 -10.41
N THR A 261 2.70 5.06 -10.77
CA THR A 261 3.84 5.50 -9.95
C THR A 261 3.82 7.01 -9.73
N ASN A 262 3.60 7.79 -10.79
CA ASN A 262 3.47 9.24 -10.69
C ASN A 262 2.30 9.66 -9.81
N LYS A 263 1.18 8.92 -9.87
CA LYS A 263 0.03 9.17 -8.99
C LYS A 263 0.35 8.86 -7.52
N ILE A 264 0.96 7.71 -7.24
CA ILE A 264 1.41 7.33 -5.89
C ILE A 264 2.39 8.39 -5.36
N PHE A 265 3.36 8.82 -6.17
CA PHE A 265 4.30 9.87 -5.80
C PHE A 265 3.61 11.19 -5.45
N ALA A 266 2.66 11.65 -6.28
CA ALA A 266 1.91 12.87 -6.00
C ALA A 266 1.19 12.79 -4.64
N ILE A 267 0.53 11.66 -4.37
CA ILE A 267 -0.18 11.38 -3.12
C ILE A 267 0.81 11.43 -1.93
N VAL A 268 1.90 10.67 -2.00
CA VAL A 268 2.93 10.62 -0.95
C VAL A 268 3.59 11.99 -0.70
N LEU A 269 3.89 12.74 -1.77
CA LEU A 269 4.43 14.10 -1.67
C LEU A 269 3.43 15.05 -0.99
N SER A 270 2.14 14.96 -1.33
CA SER A 270 1.10 15.75 -0.67
C SER A 270 1.06 15.47 0.84
N GLY A 271 1.08 14.19 1.23
CA GLY A 271 1.13 13.78 2.63
C GLY A 271 2.36 14.30 3.37
N TYR A 272 3.53 14.24 2.75
CA TYR A 272 4.76 14.83 3.29
C TYR A 272 4.63 16.33 3.52
N MET A 273 4.09 17.08 2.55
CA MET A 273 3.89 18.52 2.68
C MET A 273 2.88 18.87 3.77
N GLU A 274 1.80 18.10 3.92
CA GLU A 274 0.83 18.29 5.01
C GLU A 274 1.45 18.04 6.39
N MET A 275 2.34 17.06 6.50
CA MET A 275 3.13 16.84 7.71
C MET A 275 4.01 18.04 8.03
N LEU A 276 4.73 18.56 7.04
CA LEU A 276 5.57 19.74 7.21
C LEU A 276 4.75 20.95 7.68
N ARG A 277 3.61 21.23 7.04
CA ARG A 277 2.71 22.32 7.46
C ARG A 277 2.25 22.18 8.89
N ALA A 278 1.81 20.98 9.29
CA ALA A 278 1.36 20.75 10.65
C ALA A 278 2.50 20.92 11.67
N LYS A 279 3.72 20.48 11.34
CA LYS A 279 4.91 20.69 12.18
C LYS A 279 5.28 22.17 12.33
N VAL A 280 5.15 22.96 11.27
CA VAL A 280 5.35 24.42 11.31
C VAL A 280 4.29 25.11 12.19
N ASN A 281 3.05 24.59 12.20
CA ASN A 281 1.96 25.19 12.96
C ASN A 281 1.91 24.77 14.45
N LEU A 282 2.55 23.65 14.83
CA LEU A 282 2.49 23.10 16.19
C LEU A 282 3.37 23.83 17.23
N THR A 283 4.17 24.79 16.80
CA THR A 283 5.17 25.42 17.65
C THR A 283 4.60 26.61 18.43
N ASP A 284 4.10 26.33 19.64
CA ASP A 284 3.88 27.32 20.72
C ASP A 284 5.21 27.88 21.33
N GLY A 285 6.36 27.52 20.73
CA GLY A 285 7.69 28.05 21.02
C GLY A 285 8.55 27.99 19.76
N ALA A 286 9.40 29.01 19.54
CA ALA A 286 10.14 29.33 18.31
C ALA A 286 10.14 28.22 17.21
N PRO A 287 9.60 28.50 16.01
CA PRO A 287 9.50 27.52 14.94
C PRO A 287 10.85 26.86 14.68
N HIS A 288 10.88 25.53 14.64
CA HIS A 288 12.07 24.80 14.22
C HIS A 288 12.40 25.21 12.78
N ALA A 289 13.39 26.09 12.62
CA ALA A 289 13.76 26.70 11.33
C ALA A 289 13.93 25.66 10.20
N GLY A 290 14.31 24.43 10.54
CA GLY A 290 14.39 23.30 9.62
C GLY A 290 13.06 22.93 8.94
N PHE A 291 11.94 22.88 9.67
CA PHE A 291 10.64 22.49 9.10
C PHE A 291 10.07 23.57 8.17
N THR A 292 10.22 24.84 8.53
CA THR A 292 9.82 25.96 7.66
C THR A 292 10.61 25.91 6.36
N LYS A 293 11.94 25.74 6.45
CA LYS A 293 12.77 25.67 5.25
C LYS A 293 12.49 24.42 4.41
N ALA A 294 12.23 23.28 5.05
CA ALA A 294 11.82 22.05 4.38
C ALA A 294 10.50 22.26 3.60
N LEU A 295 9.52 22.95 4.20
CA LEU A 295 8.25 23.25 3.54
C LEU A 295 8.42 24.16 2.33
N GLU A 296 9.26 25.20 2.41
CA GLU A 296 9.59 26.07 1.27
C GLU A 296 10.20 25.25 0.12
N LEU A 297 11.22 24.44 0.42
CA LEU A 297 11.91 23.61 -0.56
C LEU A 297 10.97 22.58 -1.20
N SER A 298 10.11 21.92 -0.41
CA SER A 298 9.11 21.00 -0.93
C SER A 298 8.04 21.68 -1.77
N THR A 299 7.68 22.92 -1.43
CA THR A 299 6.74 23.72 -2.22
C THR A 299 7.35 24.06 -3.58
N ALA A 300 8.61 24.53 -3.60
CA ALA A 300 9.34 24.79 -4.83
C ALA A 300 9.50 23.52 -5.69
N ALA A 301 9.87 22.38 -5.07
CA ALA A 301 9.94 21.10 -5.75
C ALA A 301 8.59 20.69 -6.37
N ARG A 302 7.49 20.82 -5.62
CA ARG A 302 6.15 20.49 -6.12
C ARG A 302 5.77 21.35 -7.33
N GLN A 303 6.09 22.65 -7.33
CA GLN A 303 5.80 23.51 -8.50
C GLN A 303 6.51 23.04 -9.76
N LEU A 304 7.74 22.54 -9.64
CA LEU A 304 8.45 21.91 -10.75
C LEU A 304 7.84 20.56 -11.13
N PHE A 305 7.42 19.73 -10.18
CA PHE A 305 6.80 18.43 -10.50
C PHE A 305 5.45 18.53 -11.23
N ILE A 306 4.67 19.58 -10.98
CA ILE A 306 3.34 19.77 -11.61
C ILE A 306 3.40 20.52 -12.95
N LYS A 307 4.54 21.15 -13.27
CA LYS A 307 4.69 21.90 -14.51
C LYS A 307 4.67 20.92 -15.69
N THR A 308 3.78 21.14 -16.65
CA THR A 308 3.69 20.31 -17.85
C THR A 308 4.96 20.44 -18.68
N PRO A 309 5.67 19.35 -18.98
CA PRO A 309 6.91 19.41 -19.75
C PRO A 309 6.63 19.64 -21.24
N THR A 310 7.54 20.33 -21.92
CA THR A 310 7.46 20.55 -23.38
C THR A 310 8.19 19.50 -24.20
N SER A 311 9.15 18.79 -23.61
CA SER A 311 9.87 17.66 -24.22
C SER A 311 10.29 16.65 -23.16
N LYS A 312 10.85 15.52 -23.61
CA LYS A 312 11.41 14.51 -22.72
C LYS A 312 12.62 15.05 -21.94
N GLU A 313 13.48 15.81 -22.61
CA GLU A 313 14.68 16.41 -22.03
C GLU A 313 14.30 17.49 -20.99
N ASP A 314 13.30 18.32 -21.30
CA ASP A 314 12.74 19.29 -20.35
C ASP A 314 12.15 18.59 -19.12
N LEU A 315 11.41 17.48 -19.31
CA LEU A 315 10.91 16.69 -18.18
C LEU A 315 12.06 16.14 -17.31
N GLU A 316 13.10 15.58 -17.93
CA GLU A 316 14.26 15.04 -17.21
C GLU A 316 14.95 16.13 -16.38
N GLU A 317 15.27 17.27 -16.98
CA GLU A 317 15.94 18.39 -16.29
C GLU A 317 15.06 18.95 -15.16
N GLN A 318 13.80 19.24 -15.46
CA GLN A 318 12.84 19.82 -14.51
C GLN A 318 12.61 18.90 -13.30
N ALA A 319 12.30 17.63 -13.55
CA ALA A 319 11.97 16.69 -12.48
C ALA A 319 13.21 16.28 -11.68
N THR A 320 14.40 16.24 -12.31
CA THR A 320 15.67 16.05 -11.59
C THR A 320 15.97 17.23 -10.66
N THR A 321 15.77 18.45 -11.14
CA THR A 321 15.90 19.66 -10.31
C THR A 321 14.91 19.64 -9.14
N ALA A 322 13.67 19.24 -9.40
CA ALA A 322 12.64 19.07 -8.37
C ALA A 322 13.03 18.02 -7.32
N LEU A 323 13.57 16.87 -7.74
CA LEU A 323 14.08 15.84 -6.83
C LEU A 323 15.24 16.36 -5.98
N ALA A 324 16.16 17.15 -6.55
CA ALA A 324 17.27 17.73 -5.78
C ALA A 324 16.76 18.67 -4.67
N LEU A 325 15.78 19.52 -4.97
CA LEU A 325 15.13 20.39 -3.96
C LEU A 325 14.39 19.56 -2.89
N LEU A 326 13.67 18.52 -3.31
CA LEU A 326 12.97 17.63 -2.38
C LEU A 326 13.94 16.89 -1.47
N GLN A 327 15.07 16.41 -2.00
CA GLN A 327 16.13 15.78 -1.21
C GLN A 327 16.70 16.74 -0.16
N GLN A 328 16.95 18.01 -0.51
CA GLN A 328 17.36 19.02 0.45
C GLN A 328 16.31 19.19 1.55
N SER A 329 15.03 19.30 1.20
CA SER A 329 13.93 19.33 2.19
C SER A 329 13.96 18.14 3.14
N ILE A 330 14.10 16.92 2.61
CA ILE A 330 14.11 15.68 3.40
C ILE A 330 15.28 15.64 4.37
N THR A 331 16.44 16.18 4.01
CA THR A 331 17.61 16.22 4.92
C THR A 331 17.40 17.12 6.14
N LEU A 332 16.54 18.13 6.03
CA LEU A 332 16.19 19.03 7.14
C LEU A 332 15.21 18.43 8.15
N VAL A 333 14.56 17.31 7.79
CA VAL A 333 13.59 16.63 8.64
C VAL A 333 14.22 15.40 9.29
N PRO A 334 14.10 15.19 10.61
CA PRO A 334 14.57 13.96 11.26
C PRO A 334 13.89 12.69 10.70
N ARG A 335 14.62 11.58 10.66
CA ARG A 335 14.05 10.25 10.31
C ARG A 335 13.11 9.75 11.39
N VAL A 336 12.19 8.84 11.06
CA VAL A 336 11.30 8.21 12.05
C VAL A 336 12.11 7.54 13.15
N VAL A 337 13.07 6.69 12.78
CA VAL A 337 13.88 5.92 13.72
C VAL A 337 14.70 6.82 14.65
N ALA A 338 15.19 7.96 14.15
CA ALA A 338 15.92 8.93 14.97
C ALA A 338 15.03 9.57 16.05
N LEU A 339 13.72 9.72 15.78
CA LEU A 339 12.77 10.20 16.78
C LEU A 339 12.46 9.15 17.86
N GLU A 340 12.68 7.86 17.58
CA GLU A 340 12.33 6.75 18.47
C GLU A 340 13.53 6.20 19.25
N THR A 341 14.72 6.12 18.64
CA THR A 341 15.83 5.30 19.15
C THR A 341 17.07 6.10 19.60
N ASN A 342 17.12 7.42 19.35
CA ASN A 342 18.33 8.26 19.55
C ASN A 342 19.60 7.76 18.83
N ILE A 343 19.49 6.81 17.89
CA ILE A 343 20.64 6.30 17.13
C ILE A 343 20.93 7.24 15.96
N ALA A 344 22.19 7.65 15.82
CA ALA A 344 22.66 8.43 14.67
C ALA A 344 22.74 7.52 13.44
N GLU A 345 21.89 7.75 12.44
CA GLU A 345 21.87 6.96 11.21
C GLU A 345 22.77 7.54 10.11
N PRO A 346 23.29 6.70 9.19
CA PRO A 346 24.04 7.15 8.02
C PRO A 346 23.22 8.12 7.17
N SER A 347 23.73 9.33 7.00
CA SER A 347 23.08 10.44 6.28
C SER A 347 23.54 10.55 4.81
N SER A 348 24.68 9.94 4.47
CA SER A 348 25.25 9.92 3.12
C SER A 348 25.51 8.50 2.60
N GLN A 349 25.67 8.37 1.28
CA GLN A 349 26.03 7.09 0.65
C GLN A 349 27.37 6.55 1.18
N ALA A 350 28.36 7.42 1.38
CA ALA A 350 29.66 7.02 1.93
C ALA A 350 29.53 6.50 3.36
N GLU A 351 28.71 7.14 4.20
CA GLU A 351 28.42 6.65 5.55
C GLU A 351 27.67 5.32 5.54
N LEU A 352 26.72 5.15 4.61
CA LEU A 352 25.98 3.91 4.46
C LEU A 352 26.89 2.76 4.04
N VAL A 353 27.77 2.99 3.05
CA VAL A 353 28.77 1.99 2.62
C VAL A 353 29.72 1.64 3.77
N ARG A 354 30.18 2.64 4.53
CA ARG A 354 31.02 2.41 5.71
C ARG A 354 30.30 1.58 6.78
N ALA A 355 29.05 1.93 7.11
CA ALA A 355 28.25 1.20 8.08
C ALA A 355 27.96 -0.23 7.61
N ALA A 356 27.62 -0.41 6.34
CA ALA A 356 27.40 -1.72 5.75
C ALA A 356 28.66 -2.59 5.83
N LYS A 357 29.81 -2.05 5.41
CA LYS A 357 31.09 -2.74 5.50
C LYS A 357 31.40 -3.16 6.94
N GLU A 358 31.28 -2.23 7.89
CA GLU A 358 31.54 -2.53 9.31
C GLU A 358 30.63 -3.64 9.86
N HIS A 359 29.34 -3.63 9.53
CA HIS A 359 28.40 -4.63 10.02
C HIS A 359 28.57 -6.00 9.33
N VAL A 360 28.79 -6.02 8.02
CA VAL A 360 28.99 -7.25 7.26
C VAL A 360 30.30 -7.92 7.67
N ASP A 361 31.41 -7.17 7.73
CA ASP A 361 32.71 -7.70 8.13
C ASP A 361 32.64 -8.30 9.55
N LYS A 362 32.01 -7.61 10.51
CA LYS A 362 31.79 -8.13 11.87
C LYS A 362 30.95 -9.40 11.93
N LEU A 363 29.95 -9.54 11.05
CA LEU A 363 29.10 -10.73 11.00
C LEU A 363 29.88 -11.93 10.44
N LEU A 364 30.64 -11.71 9.36
CA LEU A 364 31.48 -12.72 8.74
C LEU A 364 32.55 -13.22 9.72
N ASP A 365 33.19 -12.32 10.46
CA ASP A 365 34.18 -12.68 11.49
C ASP A 365 33.59 -13.58 12.58
N ARG A 366 32.32 -13.36 12.98
CA ARG A 366 31.63 -14.23 13.95
C ARG A 366 31.35 -15.61 13.37
N MET A 367 30.83 -15.66 12.15
CA MET A 367 30.53 -16.93 11.47
C MET A 367 31.79 -17.80 11.30
N ILE A 368 32.93 -17.19 10.99
CA ILE A 368 34.22 -17.90 10.87
C ILE A 368 34.65 -18.47 12.22
N LYS A 369 34.52 -17.69 13.30
CA LYS A 369 34.90 -18.13 14.66
C LYS A 369 34.01 -19.23 15.21
N ASP A 370 32.73 -19.26 14.84
CA ASP A 370 31.79 -20.28 15.33
C ASP A 370 31.93 -21.61 14.56
N THR A 371 32.64 -21.62 13.43
CA THR A 371 32.85 -22.81 12.59
C THR A 371 34.19 -23.52 12.88
N LEU A 372 35.11 -22.84 13.56
CA LEU A 372 36.45 -23.34 13.95
C LEU A 372 36.47 -23.70 15.43
#